data_AF-A0ABD2JKB1-F1
#
_entry.id   AF-A0ABD2JKB1-F1
#
_cell.length_a   1.000
_cell.length_b   1.000
_cell.length_c   1.000
_cell.angle_alpha   90.00
_cell.angle_beta   90.00
_cell.angle_gamma   90.00
#
_symmetry.space_group_name_H-M   'P 1'
#
loop_
_entity.id
_entity.type
_entity.pdbx_description
1 polymer ?
#
loop_
_entity_poly.entity_id
_entity_poly.type
_entity_poly.pdbx_seq_one_letter_code
_entity_poly.pdbx_strand_id
1 'polypeptide(L)'
;MSISINSINCVDDLIPAAENGEVNGGAINLDNYGQFDGRNSESITDQQQLKELREKFAKMEMELKMAKLELENKEQKLKLHELIGEQKAFNEKLAKIEQKNDAKCLTAHHFGNGRAVIPNLSTSEEMSVLIARIAELNRANTVEPSIASSCDLFGQDGNAAAEERFSQLQNDQKKIFEKINELEKQQKEQTKANADQSDQLSKILEKINEMEKQQKQQYEEITTKAILDQFSEMQNDQKIFMEKVSELEKEQKQKQRKAFLNFQQNYWDANFCHDKLEIIGKKSLTVHHKGNTSGWGSVFAKHPILLNNNSSDIFYYEILVKNKKSWFISFGFAVKQQNKLEGTIHSQKGTYAYECNGEIYINGESKGKNGKYSYGSGDTVGIGVNSATQQIIFTKNGLRLDFSDFLVDPSFADDSFHPFVFLLLSDDKIEANFGPIFKFDLTTL
;
A
#
# COMPACT_ATOMS: atom_id res chain seq x y z
N MET A 1 -11.10 29.09 21.02
CA MET A 1 -10.23 28.30 21.90
C MET A 1 -8.83 28.37 21.33
N SER A 2 -7.99 29.20 21.92
CA SER A 2 -6.63 29.47 21.46
C SER A 2 -5.68 28.42 22.02
N ILE A 3 -4.95 27.72 21.16
CA ILE A 3 -3.93 26.75 21.56
C ILE A 3 -2.58 27.46 21.55
N SER A 4 -1.94 27.45 22.73
CA SER A 4 -0.67 28.06 23.04
C SER A 4 0.49 27.23 22.44
N ILE A 5 1.43 27.93 21.81
CA ILE A 5 2.70 27.38 21.32
C ILE A 5 3.69 27.46 22.48
N ASN A 6 4.23 26.31 22.91
CA ASN A 6 5.31 26.27 23.89
C ASN A 6 6.67 26.33 23.19
N SER A 7 7.46 27.31 23.66
CA SER A 7 8.83 27.62 23.29
C SER A 7 9.81 26.57 23.82
N ILE A 8 10.79 26.21 23.01
CA ILE A 8 11.93 25.35 23.38
C ILE A 8 12.96 26.24 24.10
N ASN A 9 13.34 25.84 25.32
CA ASN A 9 14.37 26.48 26.12
C ASN A 9 15.75 25.92 25.81
N CYS A 10 16.72 26.83 25.91
CA CYS A 10 18.15 26.69 25.69
C CYS A 10 18.80 25.60 26.55
N VAL A 11 19.85 25.00 25.98
CA VAL A 11 20.83 24.14 26.62
C VAL A 11 22.01 25.02 27.02
N ASP A 12 22.29 25.08 28.32
CA ASP A 12 23.58 25.51 28.87
C ASP A 12 24.01 24.50 29.95
N ASP A 13 25.33 24.43 30.13
CA ASP A 13 26.10 23.76 31.20
C ASP A 13 26.43 22.27 31.05
N LEU A 14 27.69 21.97 30.69
CA LEU A 14 28.70 21.55 31.68
C LEU A 14 30.06 21.28 30.99
N ILE A 15 31.03 22.15 31.28
CA ILE A 15 32.46 21.96 31.04
C ILE A 15 33.08 21.36 32.31
N PRO A 16 33.99 20.38 32.22
CA PRO A 16 35.05 20.24 33.20
C PRO A 16 36.41 20.64 32.62
N ALA A 17 37.09 21.46 33.41
CA ALA A 17 38.45 21.93 33.22
C ALA A 17 39.46 20.78 33.13
N ALA A 18 40.43 20.92 32.23
CA ALA A 18 41.67 20.14 32.24
C ALA A 18 42.85 21.10 32.32
N GLU A 19 43.68 20.85 33.33
CA GLU A 19 44.85 21.62 33.72
C GLU A 19 46.00 21.51 32.72
N ASN A 20 46.83 22.55 32.75
CA ASN A 20 48.06 22.73 31.99
C ASN A 20 49.12 21.67 32.34
N GLY A 21 49.74 21.09 31.30
CA GLY A 21 50.95 20.28 31.41
C GLY A 21 51.83 20.49 30.17
N GLU A 22 53.09 20.80 30.41
CA GLU A 22 54.01 21.46 29.50
C GLU A 22 54.51 20.63 28.29
N VAL A 23 54.70 21.41 27.22
CA VAL A 23 55.62 21.31 26.08
C VAL A 23 56.72 20.24 26.16
N ASN A 24 56.71 19.30 25.21
CA ASN A 24 57.94 18.78 24.61
C ASN A 24 57.73 18.57 23.10
N GLY A 25 58.55 19.27 22.32
CA GLY A 25 58.56 19.25 20.86
C GLY A 25 59.04 17.91 20.31
N GLY A 26 58.19 17.27 19.51
CA GLY A 26 58.54 16.15 18.66
C GLY A 26 58.02 16.42 17.26
N ALA A 27 58.92 16.44 16.28
CA ALA A 27 58.61 16.66 14.87
C ALA A 27 57.51 15.70 14.38
N ILE A 28 56.43 16.26 13.84
CA ILE A 28 55.32 15.50 13.29
C ILE A 28 55.60 15.27 11.81
N ASN A 29 55.75 14.00 11.47
CA ASN A 29 55.94 13.49 10.12
C ASN A 29 54.62 13.61 9.34
N LEU A 30 54.65 14.33 8.22
CA LEU A 30 53.55 14.49 7.27
C LEU A 30 53.50 13.28 6.34
N ASP A 31 53.06 12.13 6.85
CA ASP A 31 52.72 10.95 6.03
C ASP A 31 51.57 10.18 6.70
N ASN A 32 50.36 10.75 6.62
CA ASN A 32 49.13 10.05 6.96
C ASN A 32 48.03 10.49 5.99
N TYR A 33 48.19 10.11 4.72
CA TYR A 33 47.04 9.97 3.83
C TYR A 33 46.29 8.71 4.27
N GLY A 34 45.26 8.93 5.09
CA GLY A 34 44.28 7.91 5.44
C GLY A 34 43.68 7.32 4.16
N GLN A 35 44.00 6.05 3.92
CA GLN A 35 43.25 5.18 3.03
C GLN A 35 41.79 5.19 3.48
N PHE A 36 40.92 5.68 2.60
CA PHE A 36 39.48 5.52 2.71
C PHE A 36 39.18 4.02 2.60
N ASP A 37 38.97 3.37 3.75
CA ASP A 37 38.36 2.05 3.85
C ASP A 37 36.93 2.14 3.29
N GLY A 38 36.79 1.85 1.99
CA GLY A 38 35.51 1.61 1.34
C GLY A 38 34.89 0.32 1.86
N ARG A 39 34.38 0.35 3.10
CA ARG A 39 33.56 -0.70 3.67
C ARG A 39 32.21 -0.69 2.96
N ASN A 40 32.04 -1.62 2.02
CA ASN A 40 30.71 -2.09 1.63
C ASN A 40 30.17 -2.99 2.73
N SER A 41 29.83 -2.41 3.88
CA SER A 41 28.89 -3.00 4.82
C SER A 41 27.50 -2.51 4.42
N GLU A 42 26.92 -3.11 3.37
CA GLU A 42 25.45 -3.19 3.33
C GLU A 42 25.07 -4.11 4.48
N SER A 43 24.88 -3.48 5.62
CA SER A 43 24.66 -4.08 6.91
C SER A 43 23.29 -4.77 6.90
N ILE A 44 23.09 -5.79 7.74
CA ILE A 44 21.76 -6.39 7.96
C ILE A 44 20.72 -5.32 8.32
N THR A 45 21.19 -4.22 8.93
CA THR A 45 20.44 -2.99 9.14
C THR A 45 19.84 -2.42 7.86
N ASP A 46 20.54 -2.44 6.72
CA ASP A 46 20.05 -1.89 5.46
C ASP A 46 18.95 -2.75 4.83
N GLN A 47 19.04 -4.09 4.93
CA GLN A 47 17.96 -4.98 4.48
C GLN A 47 16.72 -4.88 5.37
N GLN A 48 16.92 -4.74 6.68
CA GLN A 48 15.84 -4.59 7.64
C GLN A 48 15.17 -3.21 7.52
N GLN A 49 15.96 -2.15 7.31
CA GLN A 49 15.48 -0.82 6.95
C GLN A 49 14.71 -0.82 5.63
N LEU A 50 15.17 -1.57 4.62
CA LEU A 50 14.46 -1.69 3.34
C LEU A 50 13.11 -2.40 3.50
N LYS A 51 13.04 -3.44 4.34
CA LYS A 51 11.78 -4.12 4.67
C LYS A 51 10.81 -3.19 5.40
N GLU A 52 11.27 -2.48 6.43
CA GLU A 52 10.45 -1.49 7.15
C GLU A 52 9.99 -0.36 6.23
N LEU A 53 10.83 0.09 5.29
CA LEU A 53 10.48 1.12 4.32
C LEU A 53 9.38 0.63 3.37
N ARG A 54 9.45 -0.63 2.91
CA ARG A 54 8.42 -1.25 2.07
C ARG A 54 7.08 -1.36 2.81
N GLU A 55 7.10 -1.77 4.07
CA GLU A 55 5.89 -1.85 4.90
C GLU A 55 5.27 -0.46 5.15
N LYS A 56 6.10 0.55 5.45
CA LYS A 56 5.65 1.94 5.57
C LYS A 56 5.04 2.47 4.27
N PHE A 57 5.65 2.15 3.13
CA PHE A 57 5.14 2.57 1.82
C PHE A 57 3.80 1.92 1.49
N ALA A 58 3.65 0.60 1.72
CA ALA A 58 2.39 -0.11 1.52
C ALA A 58 1.26 0.45 2.40
N LYS A 59 1.58 0.81 3.65
CA LYS A 59 0.63 1.46 4.55
C LYS A 59 0.19 2.85 4.03
N MET A 60 1.14 3.67 3.61
CA MET A 60 0.88 5.00 3.05
C MET A 60 0.03 4.93 1.77
N GLU A 61 0.26 3.92 0.92
CA GLU A 61 -0.52 3.69 -0.29
C GLU A 61 -1.98 3.32 0.04
N MET A 62 -2.20 2.49 1.06
CA MET A 62 -3.55 2.20 1.57
C MET A 62 -4.23 3.43 2.16
N GLU A 63 -3.53 4.22 2.97
CA GLU A 63 -4.06 5.47 3.55
C GLU A 63 -4.43 6.47 2.45
N LEU A 64 -3.61 6.60 1.41
CA LEU A 64 -3.89 7.46 0.27
C LEU A 64 -5.12 6.98 -0.53
N LYS A 65 -5.27 5.67 -0.74
CA LYS A 65 -6.46 5.08 -1.37
C LYS A 65 -7.73 5.37 -0.55
N MET A 66 -7.67 5.22 0.78
CA MET A 66 -8.78 5.52 1.67
C MET A 66 -9.14 7.01 1.67
N ALA A 67 -8.15 7.91 1.72
CA ALA A 67 -8.37 9.35 1.70
C ALA A 67 -9.00 9.83 0.38
N LYS A 68 -8.61 9.26 -0.76
CA LYS A 68 -9.25 9.53 -2.06
C LYS A 68 -10.73 9.12 -2.06
N LEU A 69 -11.03 7.93 -1.55
CA LEU A 69 -12.40 7.43 -1.45
C LEU A 69 -13.26 8.34 -0.55
N GLU A 70 -12.72 8.81 0.57
CA GLU A 70 -13.41 9.75 1.46
C GLU A 70 -13.68 11.11 0.82
N LEU A 71 -12.74 11.63 0.03
CA LEU A 71 -12.90 12.90 -0.69
C LEU A 71 -14.02 12.82 -1.73
N GLU A 72 -14.03 11.73 -2.50
CA GLU A 72 -15.03 11.48 -3.54
C GLU A 72 -16.44 11.34 -2.94
N ASN A 73 -16.54 10.63 -1.80
CA ASN A 73 -17.77 10.50 -1.04
C ASN A 73 -18.25 11.84 -0.44
N LYS A 74 -17.32 12.73 -0.03
CA LYS A 74 -17.64 14.10 0.39
C LYS A 74 -18.17 14.94 -0.77
N GLU A 75 -17.57 14.85 -1.96
CA GLU A 75 -18.03 15.60 -3.13
C GLU A 75 -19.43 15.15 -3.57
N GLN A 76 -19.69 13.83 -3.56
CA GLN A 76 -21.03 13.28 -3.81
C GLN A 76 -22.06 13.77 -2.78
N LYS A 77 -21.70 13.81 -1.49
CA LYS A 77 -22.57 14.39 -0.45
C LYS A 77 -22.85 15.88 -0.67
N LEU A 78 -21.87 16.65 -1.15
CA LEU A 78 -22.04 18.07 -1.42
C LEU A 78 -23.02 18.29 -2.58
N LYS A 79 -22.87 17.55 -3.69
CA LYS A 79 -23.79 17.58 -4.84
C LYS A 79 -25.21 17.17 -4.45
N LEU A 80 -25.37 16.17 -3.58
CA LEU A 80 -26.68 15.78 -3.07
C LEU A 80 -27.34 16.91 -2.25
N HIS A 81 -26.56 17.61 -1.42
CA HIS A 81 -27.08 18.74 -0.64
C HIS A 81 -27.52 19.91 -1.52
N GLU A 82 -26.80 20.19 -2.61
CA GLU A 82 -27.15 21.21 -3.60
C GLU A 82 -28.48 20.87 -4.29
N LEU A 83 -28.63 19.63 -4.76
CA LEU A 83 -29.88 19.10 -5.33
C LEU A 83 -31.07 19.21 -4.36
N ILE A 84 -30.88 18.89 -3.08
CA ILE A 84 -31.93 19.05 -2.05
C ILE A 84 -32.30 20.54 -1.89
N GLY A 85 -31.32 21.44 -1.99
CA GLY A 85 -31.56 22.89 -1.97
C GLY A 85 -32.40 23.36 -3.14
N GLU A 86 -32.06 22.94 -4.36
CA GLU A 86 -32.81 23.24 -5.58
C GLU A 86 -34.25 22.71 -5.52
N GLN A 87 -34.44 21.47 -5.03
CA GLN A 87 -35.75 20.88 -4.85
C GLN A 87 -36.61 21.67 -3.86
N LYS A 88 -36.04 22.14 -2.74
CA LYS A 88 -36.76 23.00 -1.79
C LYS A 88 -37.16 24.33 -2.41
N ALA A 89 -36.25 24.97 -3.16
CA ALA A 89 -36.54 26.24 -3.82
C ALA A 89 -37.65 26.10 -4.88
N PHE A 90 -37.69 24.96 -5.58
CA PHE A 90 -38.77 24.63 -6.51
C PHE A 90 -40.12 24.48 -5.80
N ASN A 91 -40.17 23.70 -4.72
CA ASN A 91 -41.39 23.50 -3.93
C ASN A 91 -41.92 24.83 -3.34
N GLU A 92 -41.03 25.72 -2.90
CA GLU A 92 -41.42 27.04 -2.41
C GLU A 92 -42.01 27.93 -3.51
N LYS A 93 -41.47 27.86 -4.74
CA LYS A 93 -42.06 28.54 -5.90
C LYS A 93 -43.46 27.97 -6.21
N LEU A 94 -43.63 26.66 -6.10
CA LEU A 94 -44.93 26.00 -6.32
C LEU A 94 -45.98 26.51 -5.31
N ALA A 95 -45.63 26.52 -4.03
CA ALA A 95 -46.52 27.01 -2.96
C ALA A 95 -46.92 28.49 -3.17
N LYS A 96 -46.00 29.34 -3.65
CA LYS A 96 -46.30 30.75 -3.99
C LYS A 96 -47.29 30.87 -5.15
N ILE A 97 -47.25 29.96 -6.11
CA ILE A 97 -48.20 29.94 -7.24
C ILE A 97 -49.59 29.54 -6.75
N GLU A 98 -49.68 28.50 -5.92
CA GLU A 98 -50.94 28.05 -5.29
C GLU A 98 -51.58 29.18 -4.49
N GLN A 99 -50.81 29.83 -3.61
CA GLN A 99 -51.29 30.94 -2.79
C GLN A 99 -51.77 32.15 -3.63
N LYS A 100 -51.13 32.40 -4.78
CA LYS A 100 -51.53 33.48 -5.70
C LYS A 100 -52.82 33.13 -6.47
N ASN A 101 -53.06 31.85 -6.74
CA ASN A 101 -54.31 31.39 -7.34
C ASN A 101 -55.47 31.52 -6.33
N ASP A 102 -55.24 31.15 -5.07
CA ASP A 102 -56.24 31.31 -4.00
C ASP A 102 -56.59 32.79 -3.76
N ALA A 103 -55.57 33.68 -3.76
CA ALA A 103 -55.79 35.12 -3.61
C ALA A 103 -56.55 35.75 -4.80
N LYS A 104 -56.36 35.22 -6.03
CA LYS A 104 -57.14 35.63 -7.20
C LYS A 104 -58.62 35.20 -7.10
N CYS A 105 -58.91 34.04 -6.54
CA CYS A 105 -60.29 33.64 -6.21
C CYS A 105 -60.93 34.62 -5.21
N LEU A 106 -60.19 35.06 -4.19
CA LEU A 106 -60.72 35.98 -3.17
C LEU A 106 -60.93 37.43 -3.68
N THR A 107 -60.09 37.92 -4.59
CA THR A 107 -60.22 39.28 -5.13
C THR A 107 -61.32 39.42 -6.19
N ALA A 108 -61.69 38.33 -6.88
CA ALA A 108 -62.87 38.30 -7.74
C ALA A 108 -64.18 38.57 -6.97
N HIS A 109 -64.20 38.35 -5.65
CA HIS A 109 -65.36 38.64 -4.80
C HIS A 109 -65.50 40.10 -4.34
N HIS A 110 -64.45 40.94 -4.48
CA HIS A 110 -64.43 42.27 -3.84
C HIS A 110 -64.71 43.47 -4.77
N PHE A 111 -64.94 43.28 -6.08
CA PHE A 111 -65.30 44.38 -6.99
C PHE A 111 -66.80 44.53 -7.28
N GLY A 112 -67.67 43.81 -6.56
CA GLY A 112 -69.12 44.03 -6.57
C GLY A 112 -69.55 45.03 -5.50
N ASN A 113 -69.31 46.33 -5.74
CA ASN A 113 -69.77 47.40 -4.85
C ASN A 113 -71.31 47.43 -4.75
N GLY A 114 -71.82 47.39 -3.52
CA GLY A 114 -73.08 48.04 -3.15
C GLY A 114 -74.37 47.23 -3.25
N ARG A 115 -74.41 45.98 -2.78
CA ARG A 115 -75.68 45.37 -2.32
C ARG A 115 -75.42 44.26 -1.31
N ALA A 116 -76.31 44.15 -0.33
CA ALA A 116 -76.24 43.30 0.86
C ALA A 116 -75.58 41.93 0.58
N VAL A 117 -74.55 41.63 1.39
CA VAL A 117 -73.72 40.44 1.29
C VAL A 117 -74.55 39.20 1.63
N ILE A 118 -74.88 38.42 0.60
CA ILE A 118 -75.15 36.99 0.72
C ILE A 118 -73.78 36.31 0.69
N PRO A 119 -73.43 35.41 1.63
CA PRO A 119 -72.16 34.72 1.60
C PRO A 119 -72.01 33.98 0.27
N ASN A 120 -70.86 34.18 -0.40
CA ASN A 120 -70.49 33.42 -1.60
C ASN A 120 -70.22 31.98 -1.17
N LEU A 121 -71.27 31.19 -1.26
CA LEU A 121 -71.24 29.75 -1.19
C LEU A 121 -70.53 29.26 -2.47
N SER A 122 -69.73 28.19 -2.39
CA SER A 122 -69.23 27.55 -3.60
C SER A 122 -70.41 27.19 -4.53
N THR A 123 -70.23 27.09 -5.84
CA THR A 123 -71.32 26.74 -6.78
C THR A 123 -72.08 25.47 -6.35
N SER A 124 -71.41 24.55 -5.65
CA SER A 124 -72.01 23.37 -5.01
C SER A 124 -72.90 23.71 -3.81
N GLU A 125 -72.47 24.63 -2.95
CA GLU A 125 -73.22 25.08 -1.78
C GLU A 125 -74.36 26.03 -2.18
N GLU A 126 -74.20 26.89 -3.19
CA GLU A 126 -75.30 27.71 -3.75
C GLU A 126 -76.40 26.82 -4.34
N MET A 127 -76.00 25.78 -5.08
CA MET A 127 -76.94 24.80 -5.62
C MET A 127 -77.63 24.03 -4.50
N SER A 128 -76.90 23.68 -3.42
CA SER A 128 -77.47 23.01 -2.24
C SER A 128 -78.48 23.90 -1.49
N VAL A 129 -78.19 25.20 -1.33
CA VAL A 129 -79.09 26.17 -0.71
C VAL A 129 -80.32 26.44 -1.60
N LEU A 130 -80.15 26.50 -2.92
CA LEU A 130 -81.27 26.61 -3.87
C LEU A 130 -82.18 25.38 -3.82
N ILE A 131 -81.61 24.17 -3.80
CA ILE A 131 -82.38 22.92 -3.66
C ILE A 131 -83.15 22.89 -2.33
N ALA A 132 -82.50 23.29 -1.23
CA ALA A 132 -83.14 23.40 0.07
C ALA A 132 -84.31 24.41 0.07
N ARG A 133 -84.14 25.57 -0.58
CA ARG A 133 -85.17 26.60 -0.70
C ARG A 133 -86.36 26.16 -1.56
N ILE A 134 -86.11 25.44 -2.65
CA ILE A 134 -87.15 24.84 -3.48
C ILE A 134 -87.93 23.78 -2.70
N ALA A 135 -87.25 22.96 -1.89
CA ALA A 135 -87.90 21.99 -1.01
C ALA A 135 -88.76 22.65 0.07
N GLU A 136 -88.33 23.78 0.65
CA GLU A 136 -89.14 24.59 1.58
C GLU A 136 -90.38 25.18 0.90
N LEU A 137 -90.23 25.77 -0.29
CA LEU A 137 -91.35 26.35 -1.04
C LEU A 137 -92.37 25.28 -1.44
N ASN A 138 -91.93 24.09 -1.82
CA ASN A 138 -92.83 22.98 -2.14
C ASN A 138 -93.60 22.49 -0.90
N ARG A 139 -92.97 22.43 0.28
CA ARG A 139 -93.67 22.11 1.54
C ARG A 139 -94.69 23.17 1.93
N ALA A 140 -94.39 24.44 1.72
CA ALA A 140 -95.32 25.54 1.99
C ALA A 140 -96.58 25.47 1.09
N ASN A 141 -96.46 24.94 -0.13
CA ASN A 141 -97.58 24.72 -1.05
C ASN A 141 -98.36 23.41 -0.80
N THR A 142 -97.90 22.51 0.08
CA THR A 142 -98.59 21.24 0.40
C THR A 142 -99.41 21.29 1.69
N VAL A 143 -99.49 22.45 2.36
CA VAL A 143 -100.37 22.61 3.53
C VAL A 143 -101.81 22.74 3.02
N GLU A 144 -102.56 21.63 3.08
CA GLU A 144 -104.02 21.64 2.94
C GLU A 144 -104.62 22.67 3.91
N PRO A 145 -105.59 23.50 3.48
CA PRO A 145 -106.28 24.42 4.37
C PRO A 145 -107.25 23.63 5.26
N SER A 146 -106.76 23.12 6.38
CA SER A 146 -107.62 22.74 7.50
C SER A 146 -108.03 24.00 8.25
N ILE A 147 -109.11 24.64 7.78
CA ILE A 147 -109.82 25.70 8.49
C ILE A 147 -111.24 25.22 8.76
N ALA A 148 -111.42 24.61 9.93
CA ALA A 148 -112.57 24.85 10.79
C ALA A 148 -111.93 25.27 12.13
N SER A 149 -112.17 26.43 12.74
CA SER A 149 -113.44 27.12 12.94
C SER A 149 -113.11 28.49 13.57
N SER A 150 -113.95 29.49 13.28
CA SER A 150 -114.21 30.68 14.10
C SER A 150 -113.17 31.81 14.15
N CYS A 151 -113.31 32.79 13.27
CA CYS A 151 -113.85 34.11 13.63
C CYS A 151 -113.79 35.07 12.43
N ASP A 152 -114.95 35.59 12.06
CA ASP A 152 -115.14 36.78 11.22
C ASP A 152 -114.48 38.00 11.86
N LEU A 153 -113.73 38.80 11.09
CA LEU A 153 -113.75 40.27 11.06
C LEU A 153 -112.58 40.86 10.22
N PHE A 154 -112.97 41.64 9.20
CA PHE A 154 -112.22 42.63 8.39
C PHE A 154 -111.45 42.21 7.11
N GLY A 155 -111.93 42.73 5.97
CA GLY A 155 -111.08 43.33 4.92
C GLY A 155 -111.12 42.70 3.52
N GLN A 156 -112.06 43.10 2.66
CA GLN A 156 -112.17 42.67 1.25
C GLN A 156 -111.19 43.35 0.26
N ASP A 157 -110.17 44.09 0.72
CA ASP A 157 -109.17 44.74 -0.16
C ASP A 157 -107.89 43.92 -0.41
N GLY A 158 -107.83 42.66 0.07
CA GLY A 158 -106.62 41.82 -0.03
C GLY A 158 -106.45 41.02 -1.33
N ASN A 159 -107.48 40.91 -2.18
CA ASN A 159 -107.49 39.92 -3.27
C ASN A 159 -106.68 40.36 -4.50
N ALA A 160 -106.64 41.66 -4.81
CA ALA A 160 -105.83 42.19 -5.93
C ALA A 160 -104.32 42.09 -5.65
N ALA A 161 -103.91 42.31 -4.39
CA ALA A 161 -102.51 42.17 -3.98
C ALA A 161 -102.03 40.70 -3.98
N ALA A 162 -102.94 39.73 -3.85
CA ALA A 162 -102.62 38.31 -3.91
C ALA A 162 -102.34 37.84 -5.35
N GLU A 163 -103.12 38.30 -6.33
CA GLU A 163 -102.91 37.99 -7.75
C GLU A 163 -101.62 38.61 -8.31
N GLU A 164 -101.28 39.84 -7.91
CA GLU A 164 -100.03 40.49 -8.29
C GLU A 164 -98.81 39.75 -7.72
N ARG A 165 -98.89 39.31 -6.45
CA ARG A 165 -97.85 38.47 -5.82
C ARG A 165 -97.68 37.12 -6.52
N PHE A 166 -98.78 36.51 -6.96
CA PHE A 166 -98.72 35.24 -7.68
C PHE A 166 -98.05 35.39 -9.06
N SER A 167 -98.39 36.44 -9.80
CA SER A 167 -97.75 36.75 -11.09
C SER A 167 -96.26 37.08 -10.93
N GLN A 168 -95.90 37.80 -9.87
CA GLN A 168 -94.50 38.08 -9.53
C GLN A 168 -93.73 36.78 -9.20
N LEU A 169 -94.34 35.87 -8.43
CA LEU A 169 -93.79 34.55 -8.11
C LEU A 169 -93.53 33.70 -9.35
N GLN A 170 -94.45 33.69 -10.32
CA GLN A 170 -94.24 32.95 -11.57
C GLN A 170 -93.08 33.53 -12.40
N ASN A 171 -92.96 34.86 -12.47
CA ASN A 171 -91.83 35.52 -13.13
C ASN A 171 -90.49 35.24 -12.43
N ASP A 172 -90.48 35.24 -11.10
CA ASP A 172 -89.28 34.95 -10.33
C ASP A 172 -88.88 33.46 -10.46
N GLN A 173 -89.85 32.54 -10.47
CA GLN A 173 -89.59 31.12 -10.78
C GLN A 173 -88.98 30.94 -12.18
N LYS A 174 -89.50 31.64 -13.20
CA LYS A 174 -88.95 31.60 -14.55
C LYS A 174 -87.51 32.11 -14.60
N LYS A 175 -87.22 33.24 -13.95
CA LYS A 175 -85.86 33.79 -13.85
C LYS A 175 -84.90 32.86 -13.11
N ILE A 176 -85.37 32.18 -12.05
CA ILE A 176 -84.59 31.17 -11.34
C ILE A 176 -84.24 30.02 -12.28
N PHE A 177 -85.21 29.52 -13.05
CA PHE A 177 -84.99 28.43 -13.99
C PHE A 177 -83.98 28.80 -15.10
N GLU A 178 -84.10 30.00 -15.66
CA GLU A 178 -83.13 30.52 -16.63
C GLU A 178 -81.71 30.62 -16.04
N LYS A 179 -81.58 31.08 -14.79
CA LYS A 179 -80.29 31.16 -14.10
C LYS A 179 -79.71 29.78 -13.77
N ILE A 180 -80.54 28.80 -13.43
CA ILE A 180 -80.12 27.40 -13.23
C ILE A 180 -79.53 26.84 -14.52
N ASN A 181 -80.21 27.04 -15.67
CA ASN A 181 -79.71 26.56 -16.96
C ASN A 181 -78.37 27.20 -17.35
N GLU A 182 -78.19 28.50 -17.08
CA GLU A 182 -76.93 29.19 -17.35
C GLU A 182 -75.80 28.68 -16.44
N LEU A 183 -76.09 28.45 -15.16
CA LEU A 183 -75.14 27.86 -14.21
C LEU A 183 -74.75 26.43 -14.59
N GLU A 184 -75.71 25.61 -15.02
CA GLU A 184 -75.42 24.25 -15.52
C GLU A 184 -74.51 24.28 -16.76
N LYS A 185 -74.72 25.25 -17.66
CA LYS A 185 -73.87 25.43 -18.84
C LYS A 185 -72.45 25.83 -18.44
N GLN A 186 -72.30 26.80 -17.53
CA GLN A 186 -70.99 27.21 -17.01
C GLN A 186 -70.28 26.07 -16.29
N GLN A 187 -71.01 25.26 -15.52
CA GLN A 187 -70.45 24.08 -14.85
C GLN A 187 -69.95 23.03 -15.85
N LYS A 188 -70.68 22.82 -16.97
CA LYS A 188 -70.25 21.91 -18.05
C LYS A 188 -69.00 22.43 -18.78
N GLU A 189 -68.91 23.73 -19.03
CA GLU A 189 -67.73 24.34 -19.65
C GLU A 189 -66.51 24.28 -18.72
N GLN A 190 -66.70 24.55 -17.42
CA GLN A 190 -65.62 24.46 -16.42
C GLN A 190 -65.13 23.03 -16.23
N THR A 191 -66.03 22.04 -16.18
CA THR A 191 -65.64 20.62 -16.08
C THR A 191 -64.87 20.15 -17.31
N LYS A 192 -65.25 20.62 -18.51
CA LYS A 192 -64.49 20.36 -19.74
C LYS A 192 -63.10 20.99 -19.69
N ALA A 193 -62.98 22.27 -19.28
CA ALA A 193 -61.69 22.95 -19.16
C ALA A 193 -60.78 22.27 -18.12
N ASN A 194 -61.33 21.83 -17.00
CA ASN A 194 -60.59 21.08 -15.98
C ASN A 194 -60.13 19.72 -16.50
N ALA A 195 -60.94 19.03 -17.30
CA ALA A 195 -60.55 17.77 -17.94
C ALA A 195 -59.38 17.98 -18.93
N ASP A 196 -59.44 19.02 -19.77
CA ASP A 196 -58.37 19.37 -20.71
C ASP A 196 -57.07 19.75 -19.96
N GLN A 197 -57.18 20.49 -18.86
CA GLN A 197 -56.03 20.83 -18.01
C GLN A 197 -55.44 19.59 -17.33
N SER A 198 -56.28 18.68 -16.85
CA SER A 198 -55.83 17.43 -16.23
C SER A 198 -55.09 16.54 -17.24
N ASP A 199 -55.54 16.48 -18.49
CA ASP A 199 -54.88 15.75 -19.58
C ASP A 199 -53.52 16.38 -19.93
N GLN A 200 -53.44 17.72 -19.97
CA GLN A 200 -52.16 18.42 -20.16
C GLN A 200 -51.16 18.16 -19.03
N LEU A 201 -51.62 18.16 -17.78
CA LEU A 201 -50.77 17.86 -16.62
C LEU A 201 -50.26 16.41 -16.66
N SER A 202 -51.10 15.46 -17.07
CA SER A 202 -50.68 14.06 -17.25
C SER A 202 -49.55 13.94 -18.28
N LYS A 203 -49.68 14.63 -19.42
CA LYS A 203 -48.65 14.66 -20.48
C LYS A 203 -47.34 15.30 -20.02
N ILE A 204 -47.41 16.34 -19.17
CA ILE A 204 -46.21 16.97 -18.59
C ILE A 204 -45.53 16.00 -17.62
N LEU A 205 -46.29 15.31 -16.78
CA LEU A 205 -45.77 14.35 -15.81
C LEU A 205 -45.06 13.18 -16.50
N GLU A 206 -45.63 12.66 -17.59
CA GLU A 206 -44.99 11.62 -18.41
C GLU A 206 -43.64 12.08 -18.98
N LYS A 207 -43.56 13.32 -19.50
CA LYS A 207 -42.30 13.88 -20.00
C LYS A 207 -41.25 14.08 -18.91
N ILE A 208 -41.65 14.48 -17.71
CA ILE A 208 -40.73 14.62 -16.56
C ILE A 208 -40.13 13.25 -16.22
N ASN A 209 -40.96 12.21 -16.11
CA ASN A 209 -40.51 10.86 -15.84
C ASN A 209 -39.56 10.33 -16.94
N GLU A 210 -39.83 10.65 -18.20
CA GLU A 210 -38.96 10.27 -19.32
C GLU A 210 -37.61 10.99 -19.28
N MET A 211 -37.60 12.30 -18.99
CA MET A 211 -36.36 13.06 -18.83
C MET A 211 -35.53 12.58 -17.63
N GLU A 212 -36.15 12.30 -16.48
CA GLU A 212 -35.47 11.74 -15.30
C GLU A 212 -34.81 10.40 -15.62
N LYS A 213 -35.51 9.54 -16.38
CA LYS A 213 -34.97 8.26 -16.84
C LYS A 213 -33.76 8.44 -17.75
N GLN A 214 -33.82 9.36 -18.71
CA GLN A 214 -32.70 9.66 -19.61
C GLN A 214 -31.50 10.23 -18.87
N GLN A 215 -31.73 11.15 -17.92
CA GLN A 215 -30.67 11.74 -17.12
C GLN A 215 -29.96 10.69 -16.25
N LYS A 216 -30.72 9.77 -15.65
CA LYS A 216 -30.17 8.67 -14.87
C LYS A 216 -29.29 7.75 -15.73
N GLN A 217 -29.76 7.41 -16.93
CA GLN A 217 -28.98 6.59 -17.88
C GLN A 217 -27.68 7.27 -18.30
N GLN A 218 -27.73 8.57 -18.63
CA GLN A 218 -26.51 9.33 -18.98
C GLN A 218 -25.52 9.38 -17.81
N TYR A 219 -25.99 9.57 -16.59
CA TYR A 219 -25.14 9.58 -15.40
C TYR A 219 -24.46 8.23 -15.18
N GLU A 220 -25.20 7.13 -15.33
CA GLU A 220 -24.66 5.76 -15.22
C GLU A 220 -23.59 5.51 -16.30
N GLU A 221 -23.83 5.95 -17.54
CA GLU A 221 -22.89 5.79 -18.65
C GLU A 221 -21.59 6.57 -18.45
N ILE A 222 -21.69 7.86 -18.07
CA ILE A 222 -20.53 8.72 -17.79
C ILE A 222 -19.72 8.16 -16.62
N THR A 223 -20.40 7.75 -15.53
CA THR A 223 -19.74 7.19 -14.35
C THR A 223 -19.02 5.89 -14.68
N THR A 224 -19.68 4.99 -15.41
CA THR A 224 -19.08 3.70 -15.82
C THR A 224 -17.85 3.90 -16.69
N LYS A 225 -17.91 4.84 -17.65
CA LYS A 225 -16.77 5.16 -18.52
C LYS A 225 -15.60 5.73 -17.74
N ALA A 226 -15.84 6.68 -16.83
CA ALA A 226 -14.79 7.27 -16.00
C ALA A 226 -14.08 6.23 -15.11
N ILE A 227 -14.83 5.28 -14.54
CA ILE A 227 -14.28 4.18 -13.74
C ILE A 227 -13.41 3.25 -14.61
N LEU A 228 -13.87 2.91 -15.82
CA LEU A 228 -13.11 2.07 -16.76
C LEU A 228 -11.81 2.71 -17.22
N ASP A 229 -11.82 4.02 -17.51
CA ASP A 229 -10.63 4.77 -17.92
C ASP A 229 -9.61 4.82 -16.76
N GLN A 230 -10.04 5.13 -15.54
CA GLN A 230 -9.16 5.11 -14.35
C GLN A 230 -8.59 3.73 -14.06
N PHE A 231 -9.38 2.66 -14.21
CA PHE A 231 -8.92 1.30 -13.99
C PHE A 231 -7.85 0.90 -15.03
N SER A 232 -8.02 1.33 -16.28
CA SER A 232 -7.06 1.07 -17.35
C SER A 232 -5.72 1.78 -17.12
N GLU A 233 -5.75 3.04 -16.66
CA GLU A 233 -4.54 3.78 -16.26
C GLU A 233 -3.81 3.07 -15.11
N MET A 234 -4.55 2.65 -14.08
CA MET A 234 -3.99 1.95 -12.92
C MET A 234 -3.33 0.61 -13.29
N GLN A 235 -3.91 -0.15 -14.23
CA GLN A 235 -3.29 -1.38 -14.73
C GLN A 235 -1.97 -1.10 -15.47
N ASN A 236 -1.90 -0.02 -16.22
CA ASN A 236 -0.69 0.35 -16.95
C ASN A 236 0.42 0.78 -15.97
N ASP A 237 0.10 1.58 -14.96
CA ASP A 237 1.05 1.97 -13.91
C ASP A 237 1.57 0.76 -13.13
N GLN A 238 0.68 -0.19 -12.80
CA GLN A 238 1.07 -1.44 -12.14
C GLN A 238 2.05 -2.25 -13.00
N LYS A 239 1.82 -2.31 -14.32
CA LYS A 239 2.72 -3.00 -15.26
C LYS A 239 4.09 -2.32 -15.31
N ILE A 240 4.14 -0.99 -15.47
CA ILE A 240 5.39 -0.22 -15.50
C ILE A 240 6.18 -0.41 -14.20
N PHE A 241 5.49 -0.44 -13.06
CA PHE A 241 6.11 -0.69 -11.76
C PHE A 241 6.75 -2.07 -11.68
N MET A 242 6.03 -3.12 -12.10
CA MET A 242 6.54 -4.50 -12.11
C MET A 242 7.77 -4.67 -13.01
N GLU A 243 7.81 -4.00 -14.17
CA GLU A 243 8.97 -4.00 -15.06
C GLU A 243 10.20 -3.38 -14.39
N LYS A 244 10.04 -2.23 -13.70
CA LYS A 244 11.12 -1.59 -12.95
C LYS A 244 11.66 -2.45 -11.80
N VAL A 245 10.77 -3.14 -11.07
CA VAL A 245 11.18 -4.06 -9.99
C VAL A 245 12.02 -5.21 -10.57
N SER A 246 11.60 -5.79 -11.70
CA SER A 246 12.36 -6.87 -12.34
C SER A 246 13.75 -6.42 -12.81
N GLU A 247 13.88 -5.19 -13.30
CA GLU A 247 15.16 -4.62 -13.72
C GLU A 247 16.10 -4.42 -12.52
N LEU A 248 15.61 -3.84 -11.42
CA LEU A 248 16.38 -3.66 -10.19
C LEU A 248 16.88 -4.98 -9.60
N GLU A 249 16.04 -6.03 -9.62
CA GLU A 249 16.46 -7.36 -9.15
C GLU A 249 17.59 -7.95 -10.00
N LYS A 250 17.56 -7.75 -11.32
CA LYS A 250 18.64 -8.19 -12.22
C LYS A 250 19.94 -7.45 -11.93
N GLU A 251 19.88 -6.13 -11.75
CA GLU A 251 21.04 -5.32 -11.39
C GLU A 251 21.65 -5.75 -10.06
N GLN A 252 20.82 -5.99 -9.04
CA GLN A 252 21.28 -6.42 -7.72
C GLN A 252 21.96 -7.80 -7.79
N LYS A 253 21.36 -8.77 -8.49
CA LYS A 253 21.98 -10.09 -8.73
C LYS A 253 23.31 -9.96 -9.48
N GLN A 254 23.42 -9.05 -10.44
CA GLN A 254 24.66 -8.82 -11.16
C GLN A 254 25.74 -8.19 -10.27
N LYS A 255 25.39 -7.23 -9.42
CA LYS A 255 26.32 -6.63 -8.44
C LYS A 255 26.83 -7.68 -7.45
N GLN A 256 25.95 -8.52 -6.91
CA GLN A 256 26.31 -9.62 -6.02
C GLN A 256 27.25 -10.62 -6.71
N ARG A 257 26.95 -11.02 -7.96
CA ARG A 257 27.86 -11.88 -8.75
C ARG A 257 29.24 -11.26 -8.94
N LYS A 258 29.32 -9.97 -9.27
CA LYS A 258 30.61 -9.27 -9.45
C LYS A 258 31.40 -9.19 -8.15
N ALA A 259 30.74 -8.91 -7.02
CA ALA A 259 31.37 -8.90 -5.71
C ALA A 259 31.93 -10.30 -5.36
N PHE A 260 31.12 -11.34 -5.55
CA PHE A 260 31.54 -12.73 -5.33
C PHE A 260 32.73 -13.15 -6.20
N LEU A 261 32.74 -12.78 -7.49
CA LEU A 261 33.85 -13.03 -8.41
C LEU A 261 35.16 -12.33 -7.99
N ASN A 262 35.09 -11.15 -7.35
CA ASN A 262 36.26 -10.48 -6.83
C ASN A 262 36.84 -11.19 -5.59
N PHE A 263 36.01 -11.83 -4.75
CA PHE A 263 36.48 -12.62 -3.61
C PHE A 263 37.18 -13.93 -4.00
N GLN A 264 36.86 -14.51 -5.16
CA GLN A 264 37.50 -15.74 -5.65
C GLN A 264 38.88 -15.53 -6.29
N GLN A 265 39.37 -14.29 -6.39
CA GLN A 265 40.72 -13.99 -6.87
C GLN A 265 41.74 -13.93 -5.73
N ASN A 266 41.72 -14.90 -4.82
CA ASN A 266 42.77 -15.03 -3.83
C ASN A 266 44.02 -15.70 -4.46
N TYR A 267 45.18 -15.45 -3.87
CA TYR A 267 46.47 -15.96 -4.32
C TYR A 267 47.47 -15.93 -3.17
N TRP A 268 48.61 -16.62 -3.29
CA TRP A 268 49.62 -16.65 -2.24
C TRP A 268 50.33 -15.30 -2.10
N ASP A 269 50.42 -14.79 -0.87
CA ASP A 269 51.09 -13.51 -0.58
C ASP A 269 52.59 -13.70 -0.42
N ALA A 270 53.37 -13.07 -1.30
CA ALA A 270 54.83 -13.10 -1.23
C ALA A 270 55.37 -12.50 0.08
N ASN A 271 54.63 -11.56 0.70
CA ASN A 271 55.04 -10.95 1.97
C ASN A 271 54.89 -11.89 3.18
N PHE A 272 54.04 -12.92 3.05
CA PHE A 272 53.82 -13.95 4.07
C PHE A 272 54.24 -15.33 3.55
N CYS A 273 55.29 -15.36 2.74
CA CYS A 273 55.91 -16.57 2.21
C CYS A 273 57.25 -16.81 2.89
N HIS A 274 57.43 -17.99 3.49
CA HIS A 274 58.70 -18.37 4.08
C HIS A 274 59.80 -18.42 3.00
N ASP A 275 61.04 -18.05 3.37
CA ASP A 275 62.18 -17.95 2.45
C ASP A 275 62.58 -19.27 1.75
N LYS A 276 62.25 -20.42 2.33
CA LYS A 276 62.40 -21.78 1.77
C LYS A 276 61.36 -22.13 0.71
N LEU A 277 60.30 -21.32 0.60
CA LEU A 277 59.27 -21.49 -0.41
C LEU A 277 59.48 -20.49 -1.55
N GLU A 278 58.97 -20.88 -2.71
CA GLU A 278 58.90 -20.07 -3.91
C GLU A 278 57.46 -20.10 -4.42
N ILE A 279 56.90 -18.92 -4.66
CA ILE A 279 55.63 -18.76 -5.35
C ILE A 279 55.92 -18.65 -6.84
N ILE A 280 55.33 -19.53 -7.64
CA ILE A 280 55.59 -19.64 -9.07
C ILE A 280 54.34 -19.27 -9.88
N GLY A 281 54.57 -18.53 -10.98
CA GLY A 281 53.57 -18.25 -12.01
C GLY A 281 52.87 -16.89 -11.85
N LYS A 282 52.25 -16.41 -12.93
CA LYS A 282 51.66 -15.06 -13.02
C LYS A 282 50.51 -14.79 -12.05
N LYS A 283 49.87 -15.85 -11.53
CA LYS A 283 48.73 -15.77 -10.61
C LYS A 283 49.11 -16.11 -9.16
N SER A 284 50.38 -16.38 -8.87
CA SER A 284 50.83 -16.73 -7.52
C SER A 284 50.05 -17.89 -6.88
N LEU A 285 49.73 -18.94 -7.66
CA LEU A 285 48.94 -20.09 -7.19
C LEU A 285 49.76 -21.35 -6.92
N THR A 286 50.94 -21.47 -7.53
CA THR A 286 51.82 -22.62 -7.32
C THR A 286 52.85 -22.28 -6.24
N VAL A 287 53.00 -23.18 -5.27
CA VAL A 287 54.01 -23.08 -4.21
C VAL A 287 54.95 -24.24 -4.35
N HIS A 288 56.25 -23.96 -4.28
CA HIS A 288 57.32 -24.93 -4.42
C HIS A 288 58.31 -24.76 -3.27
N HIS A 289 58.71 -25.87 -2.65
CA HIS A 289 59.78 -25.85 -1.68
C HIS A 289 61.14 -25.91 -2.40
N LYS A 290 61.90 -24.81 -2.36
CA LYS A 290 63.15 -24.63 -3.14
C LYS A 290 64.43 -24.95 -2.35
N GLY A 291 64.32 -25.41 -1.10
CA GLY A 291 65.49 -25.70 -0.28
C GLY A 291 66.13 -27.04 -0.66
N ASN A 292 67.46 -27.19 -0.49
CA ASN A 292 68.15 -28.49 -0.62
C ASN A 292 68.14 -29.31 0.70
N THR A 293 67.57 -28.73 1.76
CA THR A 293 67.53 -29.32 3.10
C THR A 293 66.09 -29.38 3.59
N SER A 294 65.79 -30.34 4.46
CA SER A 294 64.50 -30.35 5.16
C SER A 294 64.30 -29.05 5.93
N GLY A 295 63.09 -28.54 5.92
CA GLY A 295 62.77 -27.31 6.62
C GLY A 295 61.32 -26.93 6.44
N TRP A 296 60.68 -26.69 7.57
CA TRP A 296 59.36 -26.10 7.66
C TRP A 296 59.29 -24.79 6.86
N GLY A 297 58.28 -24.66 5.99
CA GLY A 297 57.98 -23.44 5.26
C GLY A 297 56.48 -23.31 5.06
N SER A 298 55.94 -22.14 5.34
CA SER A 298 54.53 -21.81 5.14
C SER A 298 54.35 -20.63 4.20
N VAL A 299 53.19 -20.57 3.56
CA VAL A 299 52.72 -19.36 2.88
C VAL A 299 51.23 -19.17 3.09
N PHE A 300 50.83 -17.93 3.30
CA PHE A 300 49.44 -17.53 3.48
C PHE A 300 48.89 -16.87 2.22
N ALA A 301 47.57 -16.97 2.03
CA ALA A 301 46.90 -16.25 0.97
C ALA A 301 46.81 -14.74 1.27
N LYS A 302 46.69 -13.93 0.21
CA LYS A 302 46.70 -12.47 0.26
C LYS A 302 45.55 -11.90 1.05
N HIS A 303 44.36 -12.43 0.81
CA HIS A 303 43.15 -11.95 1.44
C HIS A 303 42.70 -12.92 2.53
N PRO A 304 42.40 -12.44 3.74
CA PRO A 304 41.66 -13.23 4.71
C PRO A 304 40.25 -13.52 4.22
N ILE A 305 39.65 -14.52 4.85
CA ILE A 305 38.23 -14.84 4.82
C ILE A 305 37.62 -14.17 6.03
N LEU A 306 36.61 -13.35 5.82
CA LEU A 306 35.82 -12.79 6.91
C LEU A 306 34.68 -13.76 7.18
N LEU A 307 34.66 -14.35 8.38
CA LEU A 307 33.52 -15.12 8.83
C LEU A 307 32.47 -14.13 9.32
N ASN A 308 31.42 -13.92 8.52
CA ASN A 308 30.26 -13.16 8.95
C ASN A 308 29.12 -14.15 9.21
N ASN A 309 28.68 -14.25 10.46
CA ASN A 309 27.58 -15.13 10.88
C ASN A 309 26.26 -14.86 10.14
N ASN A 310 26.15 -13.70 9.47
CA ASN A 310 24.94 -13.28 8.77
C ASN A 310 24.98 -13.54 7.26
N SER A 311 26.11 -14.01 6.71
CA SER A 311 26.19 -14.49 5.34
C SER A 311 26.04 -16.00 5.32
N SER A 312 25.21 -16.54 4.43
CA SER A 312 25.18 -17.98 4.10
C SER A 312 26.28 -18.38 3.13
N ASP A 313 27.40 -17.65 3.15
CA ASP A 313 28.48 -17.80 2.20
C ASP A 313 29.38 -18.97 2.62
N ILE A 314 29.87 -19.69 1.64
CA ILE A 314 30.84 -20.76 1.84
C ILE A 314 32.14 -20.29 1.21
N PHE A 315 33.19 -20.17 2.02
CA PHE A 315 34.54 -20.05 1.47
C PHE A 315 35.12 -21.44 1.32
N TYR A 316 35.69 -21.74 0.17
CA TYR A 316 36.29 -23.03 -0.14
C TYR A 316 37.45 -22.85 -1.10
N TYR A 317 38.52 -23.62 -0.89
CA TYR A 317 39.63 -23.70 -1.84
C TYR A 317 40.17 -25.13 -1.91
N GLU A 318 40.72 -25.47 -3.07
CA GLU A 318 41.40 -26.74 -3.31
C GLU A 318 42.90 -26.52 -3.51
N ILE A 319 43.67 -27.56 -3.19
CA ILE A 319 45.05 -27.70 -3.61
C ILE A 319 45.19 -28.97 -4.46
N LEU A 320 45.86 -28.84 -5.60
CA LEU A 320 46.37 -29.94 -6.39
C LEU A 320 47.80 -30.23 -5.93
N VAL A 321 48.04 -31.43 -5.43
CA VAL A 321 49.39 -31.85 -5.02
C VAL A 321 50.16 -32.28 -6.26
N LYS A 322 50.98 -31.40 -6.82
CA LYS A 322 51.75 -31.67 -8.05
C LYS A 322 52.90 -32.64 -7.81
N ASN A 323 53.59 -32.48 -6.69
CA ASN A 323 54.68 -33.36 -6.28
C ASN A 323 54.72 -33.42 -4.75
N LYS A 324 54.84 -34.64 -4.22
CA LYS A 324 55.01 -34.93 -2.80
C LYS A 324 56.23 -35.82 -2.63
N LYS A 325 57.30 -35.25 -2.09
CA LYS A 325 58.49 -35.96 -1.61
C LYS A 325 58.45 -36.13 -0.11
N SER A 326 57.86 -35.18 0.61
CA SER A 326 57.69 -35.28 2.05
C SER A 326 56.57 -36.22 2.47
N TRP A 327 56.71 -36.68 3.70
CA TRP A 327 55.61 -37.23 4.48
C TRP A 327 54.76 -36.14 5.14
N PHE A 328 54.99 -34.86 4.79
CA PHE A 328 54.46 -33.71 5.51
C PHE A 328 54.13 -32.51 4.60
N ILE A 329 52.93 -32.57 4.02
CA ILE A 329 52.24 -31.44 3.40
C ILE A 329 50.99 -31.20 4.25
N SER A 330 50.75 -29.96 4.64
CA SER A 330 49.56 -29.53 5.38
C SER A 330 48.98 -28.27 4.75
N PHE A 331 47.68 -28.11 4.85
CA PHE A 331 46.99 -26.90 4.39
C PHE A 331 45.74 -26.67 5.24
N GLY A 332 45.25 -25.45 5.27
CA GLY A 332 44.15 -25.14 6.14
C GLY A 332 43.82 -23.65 6.25
N PHE A 333 43.25 -23.31 7.40
CA PHE A 333 43.02 -21.94 7.83
C PHE A 333 43.71 -21.67 9.16
N ALA A 334 44.20 -20.45 9.33
CA ALA A 334 44.70 -19.95 10.60
C ALA A 334 44.17 -18.53 10.84
N VAL A 335 43.75 -18.24 12.07
CA VAL A 335 43.23 -16.92 12.47
C VAL A 335 44.30 -15.82 12.44
N LYS A 336 45.58 -16.17 12.59
CA LYS A 336 46.69 -15.21 12.57
C LYS A 336 47.66 -15.52 11.45
N GLN A 337 47.93 -14.54 10.59
CA GLN A 337 49.11 -14.57 9.72
C GLN A 337 50.37 -14.44 10.56
N GLN A 338 51.33 -15.32 10.33
CA GLN A 338 52.64 -15.27 10.98
C GLN A 338 53.72 -15.47 9.93
N ASN A 339 54.61 -14.48 9.83
CA ASN A 339 55.51 -14.30 8.69
C ASN A 339 56.65 -15.34 8.70
N LYS A 340 56.90 -16.00 9.84
CA LYS A 340 58.01 -16.93 10.06
C LYS A 340 57.63 -17.96 11.11
N LEU A 341 56.98 -19.03 10.68
CA LEU A 341 56.74 -20.18 11.54
C LEU A 341 57.88 -21.18 11.37
N GLU A 342 58.87 -21.10 12.25
CA GLU A 342 59.79 -22.21 12.47
C GLU A 342 59.11 -23.21 13.43
N GLY A 343 58.22 -24.07 12.93
CA GLY A 343 57.57 -25.10 13.75
C GLY A 343 56.17 -25.55 13.31
N THR A 344 55.48 -26.23 14.23
CA THR A 344 54.17 -26.86 14.00
C THR A 344 53.03 -25.85 14.09
N ILE A 345 52.71 -25.18 12.98
CA ILE A 345 51.51 -24.30 12.89
C ILE A 345 50.23 -25.02 13.38
N HIS A 346 50.18 -26.33 13.18
CA HIS A 346 49.04 -27.20 13.50
C HIS A 346 48.72 -27.27 15.00
N SER A 347 49.63 -26.86 15.90
CA SER A 347 49.39 -26.84 17.35
C SER A 347 48.93 -25.48 17.88
N GLN A 348 48.77 -24.48 17.01
CA GLN A 348 48.33 -23.15 17.42
C GLN A 348 46.80 -23.07 17.48
N LYS A 349 46.27 -22.51 18.57
CA LYS A 349 44.84 -22.21 18.72
C LYS A 349 44.38 -21.34 17.53
N GLY A 350 43.20 -21.64 16.98
CA GLY A 350 42.67 -21.00 15.79
C GLY A 350 43.21 -21.56 14.47
N THR A 351 43.86 -22.73 14.49
CA THR A 351 44.32 -23.44 13.28
C THR A 351 43.44 -24.64 12.97
N TYR A 352 43.01 -24.74 11.72
CA TYR A 352 42.20 -25.83 11.18
C TYR A 352 42.91 -26.37 9.95
N ALA A 353 43.43 -27.59 10.00
CA ALA A 353 44.35 -28.08 8.98
C ALA A 353 44.12 -29.55 8.62
N TYR A 354 44.54 -29.92 7.41
CA TYR A 354 44.47 -31.27 6.88
C TYR A 354 45.82 -31.71 6.31
N GLU A 355 46.41 -32.72 6.94
CA GLU A 355 47.73 -33.24 6.59
C GLU A 355 47.69 -34.41 5.62
N CYS A 356 48.74 -34.54 4.82
CA CYS A 356 48.86 -35.56 3.77
C CYS A 356 48.89 -37.00 4.28
N ASN A 357 49.10 -37.20 5.58
CA ASN A 357 49.04 -38.51 6.23
C ASN A 357 47.60 -38.90 6.63
N GLY A 358 46.62 -38.02 6.43
CA GLY A 358 45.21 -38.22 6.81
C GLY A 358 44.82 -37.68 8.18
N GLU A 359 45.69 -36.90 8.83
CA GLU A 359 45.45 -36.26 10.12
C GLU A 359 44.76 -34.91 9.95
N ILE A 360 43.80 -34.64 10.84
CA ILE A 360 43.04 -33.39 10.86
C ILE A 360 43.30 -32.67 12.17
N TYR A 361 43.54 -31.37 12.07
CA TYR A 361 43.68 -30.47 13.21
C TYR A 361 42.49 -29.55 13.25
N ILE A 362 41.85 -29.45 14.42
CA ILE A 362 40.75 -28.52 14.69
C ILE A 362 41.15 -27.70 15.90
N ASN A 363 41.21 -26.38 15.72
CA ASN A 363 41.62 -25.45 16.75
C ASN A 363 43.01 -25.74 17.37
N GLY A 364 43.95 -26.20 16.56
CA GLY A 364 45.29 -26.56 17.02
C GLY A 364 45.40 -27.98 17.62
N GLU A 365 44.33 -28.76 17.65
CA GLU A 365 44.33 -30.11 18.23
C GLU A 365 44.12 -31.18 17.16
N SER A 366 44.96 -32.22 17.18
CA SER A 366 44.75 -33.40 16.33
C SER A 366 43.47 -34.12 16.72
N LYS A 367 42.61 -34.38 15.74
CA LYS A 367 41.38 -35.18 15.86
C LYS A 367 41.59 -36.62 15.40
N GLY A 368 42.86 -37.03 15.28
CA GLY A 368 43.26 -38.37 14.88
C GLY A 368 43.56 -38.48 13.40
N LYS A 369 44.20 -39.60 13.07
CA LYS A 369 44.68 -39.91 11.73
C LYS A 369 43.85 -41.03 11.12
N ASN A 370 43.37 -40.83 9.90
CA ASN A 370 42.68 -41.87 9.15
C ASN A 370 43.38 -42.08 7.79
N GLY A 371 43.99 -43.26 7.62
CA GLY A 371 44.74 -43.60 6.41
C GLY A 371 43.92 -43.53 5.12
N LYS A 372 42.60 -43.72 5.18
CA LYS A 372 41.68 -43.56 4.02
C LYS A 372 41.72 -42.12 3.47
N TYR A 373 42.03 -41.16 4.33
CA TYR A 373 42.11 -39.75 4.00
C TYR A 373 43.56 -39.28 3.81
N SER A 374 44.55 -40.16 3.79
CA SER A 374 45.88 -39.77 3.34
C SER A 374 45.85 -39.35 1.87
N TYR A 375 46.71 -38.43 1.45
CA TYR A 375 46.78 -37.94 0.08
C TYR A 375 48.23 -37.74 -0.41
N GLY A 376 48.41 -37.73 -1.72
CA GLY A 376 49.72 -37.60 -2.35
C GLY A 376 49.70 -36.95 -3.73
N SER A 377 50.79 -37.10 -4.47
CA SER A 377 50.92 -36.54 -5.82
C SER A 377 49.74 -36.95 -6.71
N GLY A 378 49.14 -35.98 -7.39
CA GLY A 378 47.97 -36.15 -8.27
C GLY A 378 46.62 -36.02 -7.57
N ASP A 379 46.57 -36.07 -6.24
CA ASP A 379 45.32 -35.83 -5.49
C ASP A 379 44.97 -34.34 -5.47
N THR A 380 43.67 -34.06 -5.56
CA THR A 380 43.09 -32.75 -5.24
C THR A 380 42.46 -32.84 -3.86
N VAL A 381 42.87 -31.98 -2.93
CA VAL A 381 42.27 -31.91 -1.59
C VAL A 381 41.80 -30.50 -1.33
N GLY A 382 40.76 -30.35 -0.53
CA GLY A 382 40.13 -29.05 -0.32
C GLY A 382 39.65 -28.88 1.11
N ILE A 383 39.53 -27.62 1.50
CA ILE A 383 39.03 -27.20 2.79
C ILE A 383 38.09 -26.00 2.58
N GLY A 384 36.97 -25.99 3.31
CA GLY A 384 36.04 -24.88 3.32
C GLY A 384 35.48 -24.62 4.70
N VAL A 385 34.84 -23.46 4.81
CA VAL A 385 34.12 -23.00 6.00
C VAL A 385 32.78 -22.41 5.54
N ASN A 386 31.70 -22.88 6.14
CA ASN A 386 30.38 -22.28 5.99
C ASN A 386 30.24 -21.17 7.05
N SER A 387 30.13 -19.90 6.62
CA SER A 387 30.11 -18.77 7.55
C SER A 387 28.84 -18.72 8.42
N ALA A 388 27.73 -19.27 7.95
CA ALA A 388 26.47 -19.29 8.71
C ALA A 388 26.46 -20.39 9.77
N THR A 389 26.91 -21.60 9.42
CA THR A 389 26.90 -22.75 10.36
C THR A 389 28.19 -22.89 11.13
N GLN A 390 29.22 -22.12 10.77
CA GLN A 390 30.58 -22.21 11.29
C GLN A 390 31.21 -23.61 11.09
N GLN A 391 30.70 -24.37 10.13
CA GLN A 391 31.17 -25.72 9.86
C GLN A 391 32.42 -25.74 8.98
N ILE A 392 33.44 -26.48 9.38
CA ILE A 392 34.63 -26.79 8.57
C ILE A 392 34.38 -28.06 7.75
N ILE A 393 34.70 -27.97 6.47
CA ILE A 393 34.50 -29.04 5.49
C ILE A 393 35.85 -29.42 4.90
N PHE A 394 36.15 -30.71 4.87
CA PHE A 394 37.32 -31.24 4.18
C PHE A 394 36.89 -32.15 3.04
N THR A 395 37.67 -32.16 1.98
CA THR A 395 37.38 -32.94 0.78
C THR A 395 38.64 -33.55 0.20
N LYS A 396 38.48 -34.69 -0.47
CA LYS A 396 39.52 -35.32 -1.29
C LYS A 396 38.91 -35.80 -2.60
N ASN A 397 39.52 -35.40 -3.71
CA ASN A 397 39.16 -35.79 -5.07
C ASN A 397 37.69 -35.59 -5.42
N GLY A 398 37.10 -34.49 -4.96
CA GLY A 398 35.70 -34.17 -5.19
C GLY A 398 34.72 -34.90 -4.27
N LEU A 399 35.21 -35.61 -3.25
CA LEU A 399 34.39 -36.27 -2.23
C LEU A 399 34.62 -35.60 -0.86
N ARG A 400 33.53 -35.30 -0.16
CA ARG A 400 33.56 -34.84 1.24
C ARG A 400 34.08 -35.96 2.13
N LEU A 401 34.96 -35.61 3.06
CA LEU A 401 35.45 -36.57 4.06
C LEU A 401 34.37 -36.81 5.10
N ASP A 402 34.19 -38.07 5.49
CA ASP A 402 33.27 -38.47 6.55
C ASP A 402 33.97 -38.28 7.90
N PHE A 403 33.95 -37.03 8.36
CA PHE A 403 34.31 -36.63 9.71
C PHE A 403 33.10 -35.93 10.34
N SER A 404 33.03 -36.00 11.67
CA SER A 404 32.04 -35.27 12.47
C SER A 404 31.98 -33.79 12.08
N ASP A 405 30.82 -33.16 12.29
CA ASP A 405 30.59 -31.74 12.01
C ASP A 405 31.52 -30.85 12.85
N PHE A 406 32.74 -30.64 12.37
CA PHE A 406 33.71 -29.79 13.02
C PHE A 406 33.28 -28.34 12.89
N LEU A 407 33.23 -27.65 14.02
CA LEU A 407 32.84 -26.24 14.09
C LEU A 407 34.06 -25.37 14.36
N VAL A 408 34.01 -24.14 13.86
CA VAL A 408 34.89 -23.06 14.31
C VAL A 408 34.65 -22.83 15.80
N ASP A 409 35.73 -22.60 16.55
CA ASP A 409 35.65 -22.26 17.97
C ASP A 409 34.96 -20.88 18.05
N PRO A 410 33.87 -20.74 18.85
CA PRO A 410 33.12 -19.50 18.94
C PRO A 410 33.98 -18.27 19.29
N SER A 411 35.12 -18.46 19.96
CA SER A 411 36.06 -17.38 20.26
C SER A 411 36.74 -16.77 19.03
N PHE A 412 36.60 -17.38 17.86
CA PHE A 412 37.11 -16.89 16.57
C PHE A 412 35.99 -16.65 15.54
N ALA A 413 34.71 -16.68 15.93
CA ALA A 413 33.60 -16.57 14.98
C ALA A 413 33.58 -15.23 14.22
N ASP A 414 34.11 -14.17 14.82
CA ASP A 414 34.20 -12.82 14.24
C ASP A 414 35.60 -12.49 13.69
N ASP A 415 36.54 -13.46 13.73
CA ASP A 415 37.91 -13.26 13.29
C ASP A 415 38.10 -13.52 11.78
N SER A 416 39.24 -13.05 11.28
CA SER A 416 39.68 -13.29 9.90
C SER A 416 40.46 -14.59 9.78
N PHE A 417 40.01 -15.49 8.90
CA PHE A 417 40.67 -16.77 8.63
C PHE A 417 41.57 -16.65 7.41
N HIS A 418 42.84 -17.00 7.54
CA HIS A 418 43.80 -16.92 6.44
C HIS A 418 44.07 -18.33 5.88
N PRO A 419 43.74 -18.59 4.60
CA PRO A 419 44.20 -19.81 3.93
C PRO A 419 45.72 -19.91 3.98
N PHE A 420 46.23 -21.10 4.25
CA PHE A 420 47.67 -21.34 4.23
C PHE A 420 47.99 -22.73 3.69
N VAL A 421 49.22 -22.87 3.18
CA VAL A 421 49.85 -24.16 2.92
C VAL A 421 51.19 -24.24 3.65
N PHE A 422 51.60 -25.47 3.90
CA PHE A 422 52.78 -25.80 4.66
C PHE A 422 53.51 -26.97 4.00
N LEU A 423 54.79 -26.80 3.67
CA LEU A 423 55.64 -27.78 3.00
C LEU A 423 56.92 -28.04 3.82
N LEU A 424 57.44 -29.27 3.78
CA LEU A 424 58.59 -29.67 4.60
C LEU A 424 59.85 -30.03 3.80
N LEU A 425 59.73 -30.80 2.72
CA LEU A 425 60.89 -31.28 1.97
C LEU A 425 61.03 -30.57 0.63
N SER A 426 62.28 -30.54 0.16
CA SER A 426 62.64 -30.11 -1.18
C SER A 426 61.76 -30.77 -2.24
N ASP A 427 61.44 -30.02 -3.29
CA ASP A 427 60.62 -30.43 -4.43
C ASP A 427 59.13 -30.68 -4.14
N ASP A 428 58.67 -30.56 -2.89
CA ASP A 428 57.23 -30.52 -2.62
C ASP A 428 56.61 -29.36 -3.39
N LYS A 429 55.53 -29.65 -4.12
CA LYS A 429 54.89 -28.70 -5.01
C LYS A 429 53.39 -28.86 -5.00
N ILE A 430 52.70 -27.75 -4.79
CA ILE A 430 51.24 -27.68 -4.82
C ILE A 430 50.79 -26.56 -5.76
N GLU A 431 49.54 -26.63 -6.21
CA GLU A 431 48.85 -25.53 -6.89
C GLU A 431 47.49 -25.31 -6.25
N ALA A 432 47.24 -24.08 -5.83
CA ALA A 432 45.97 -23.68 -5.26
C ALA A 432 44.93 -23.34 -6.32
N ASN A 433 43.68 -23.62 -6.00
CA ASN A 433 42.51 -23.23 -6.73
C ASN A 433 41.55 -22.55 -5.75
N PHE A 434 41.49 -21.21 -5.80
CA PHE A 434 40.56 -20.40 -5.00
C PHE A 434 39.20 -20.18 -5.71
N GLY A 435 38.93 -20.95 -6.79
CA GLY A 435 37.69 -20.95 -7.54
C GLY A 435 37.79 -20.28 -8.92
N PRO A 436 36.67 -20.15 -9.65
CA PRO A 436 35.32 -20.64 -9.29
C PRO A 436 35.09 -22.15 -9.45
N ILE A 437 35.91 -22.83 -10.25
CA ILE A 437 35.62 -24.20 -10.70
C ILE A 437 36.40 -25.16 -9.82
N PHE A 438 35.69 -25.91 -8.99
CA PHE A 438 36.26 -26.91 -8.09
C PHE A 438 36.01 -28.33 -8.59
N LYS A 439 36.81 -29.29 -8.12
CA LYS A 439 36.54 -30.72 -8.32
C LYS A 439 35.40 -31.18 -7.40
N PHE A 440 35.31 -30.63 -6.21
CA PHE A 440 34.17 -30.82 -5.30
C PHE A 440 32.96 -29.98 -5.72
N ASP A 441 31.78 -30.59 -5.74
CA ASP A 441 30.54 -29.91 -6.04
C ASP A 441 29.98 -29.23 -4.78
N LEU A 442 30.18 -27.91 -4.69
CA LEU A 442 29.69 -27.10 -3.58
C LEU A 442 28.16 -27.08 -3.46
N THR A 443 27.40 -27.49 -4.49
CA THR A 443 25.94 -27.56 -4.41
C THR A 443 25.43 -28.72 -3.57
N THR A 444 26.34 -29.61 -3.15
CA THR A 444 26.04 -30.75 -2.27
C THR A 444 26.15 -30.43 -0.78
N LEU A 445 26.55 -29.20 -0.43
CA LEU A 445 26.57 -28.66 0.93
C LEU A 445 25.24 -27.97 1.24
#